data_AF-A0A947Y9F3-F1
#
_entry.id   AF-A0A947Y9F3-F1
#
_cell.length_a   1.000
_cell.length_b   1.000
_cell.length_c   1.000
_cell.angle_alpha   90.00
_cell.angle_beta   90.00
_cell.angle_gamma   90.00
#
_symmetry.space_group_name_H-M   'P 1'
#
loop_
_entity.id
_entity.type
_entity.pdbx_description
1 polymer ?
#
loop_
_entity_poly.entity_id
_entity_poly.type
_entity_poly.pdbx_seq_one_letter_code
_entity_poly.pdbx_strand_id
1 'polypeptide(L)' 'MEFARDDGRIKMWNDYIKKIGKELIDFDIIMDRIKTFLLPIYEKILKREEFFKKWDNNKGRWIKFIQR' A
#
# COMPACT_ATOMS: atom_id res chain seq x y z
N MET A 1 -3.03 4.16 13.78
CA MET A 1 -4.16 4.70 12.98
C MET A 1 -4.22 6.22 12.98
N GLU A 2 -3.58 6.90 13.93
CA GLU A 2 -3.52 8.37 14.01
C GLU A 2 -2.96 9.05 12.75
N PHE A 3 -1.88 8.51 12.15
CA PHE A 3 -1.27 9.09 10.94
C PHE A 3 -2.24 9.23 9.76
N ALA A 4 -3.11 8.24 9.53
CA ALA A 4 -4.05 8.21 8.41
C ALA A 4 -5.32 9.04 8.66
N ARG A 5 -5.54 9.49 9.90
CA ARG A 5 -6.69 10.29 10.32
C ARG A 5 -6.34 11.77 10.53
N ASP A 6 -5.14 12.15 10.13
CA ASP A 6 -4.67 13.52 10.19
C ASP A 6 -5.32 14.35 9.09
N ASP A 7 -6.10 15.35 9.48
CA ASP A 7 -6.85 16.20 8.55
C ASP A 7 -5.95 16.91 7.54
N GLY A 8 -4.73 17.28 7.95
CA GLY A 8 -3.73 17.90 7.07
C GLY A 8 -3.32 16.94 5.95
N ARG A 9 -3.01 15.68 6.29
CA ARG A 9 -2.63 14.66 5.31
C ARG A 9 -3.80 14.25 4.41
N ILE A 10 -5.00 14.12 4.97
CA ILE A 10 -6.21 13.86 4.20
C ILE A 10 -6.42 14.97 3.17
N LYS A 11 -6.29 16.23 3.58
CA LYS A 11 -6.40 17.37 2.66
C LYS A 11 -5.33 17.33 1.56
N MET A 12 -4.06 17.10 1.92
CA MET A 12 -2.98 17.00 0.94
C MET A 12 -3.22 15.88 -0.08
N TRP A 13 -3.71 14.73 0.37
CA TRP A 13 -4.07 13.62 -0.51
C TRP A 13 -5.23 13.99 -1.46
N ASN A 14 -6.28 14.60 -0.92
CA ASN A 14 -7.43 15.04 -1.70
C ASN A 14 -7.06 16.08 -2.76
N ASP A 15 -6.17 17.02 -2.43
CA ASP A 15 -5.68 18.02 -3.38
C ASP A 15 -4.82 17.37 -4.47
N TYR A 16 -3.96 16.42 -4.10
CA TYR A 16 -3.14 15.66 -5.04
C TYR A 16 -3.97 14.83 -6.02
N ILE A 17 -4.94 14.05 -5.52
CA ILE A 17 -5.73 13.14 -6.38
C ILE A 17 -6.63 13.90 -7.36
N LYS A 18 -7.19 15.03 -6.92
CA LYS A 18 -7.91 15.97 -7.79
C LYS A 18 -7.00 16.53 -8.88
N LYS A 19 -5.78 16.93 -8.53
CA LYS A 19 -4.80 17.49 -9.48
C LYS A 19 -4.44 16.50 -10.59
N ILE A 20 -4.36 15.20 -10.30
CA ILE A 20 -4.04 14.16 -11.29
C ILE A 20 -5.26 13.60 -12.02
N GLY A 21 -6.47 14.13 -11.76
CA GLY A 21 -7.71 13.75 -12.44
C GLY A 21 -8.11 12.29 -12.24
N LYS A 22 -7.77 11.71 -11.08
CA LYS A 22 -8.16 10.34 -10.72
C LYS A 22 -9.40 10.35 -9.84
N GLU A 23 -10.10 9.22 -9.83
CA GLU A 23 -11.21 8.98 -8.91
C GLU A 23 -10.75 9.19 -7.47
N LEU A 24 -11.60 9.84 -6.66
CA LEU A 24 -11.35 10.04 -5.23
C LEU A 24 -11.30 8.68 -4.54
N ILE A 25 -10.18 8.39 -3.90
CA ILE A 25 -10.00 7.23 -3.02
C ILE A 25 -9.68 7.79 -1.65
N ASP A 26 -10.35 7.30 -0.62
CA ASP A 26 -10.11 7.78 0.74
C ASP A 26 -8.66 7.50 1.18
N PHE A 27 -8.11 8.45 1.92
CA PHE A 27 -6.70 8.39 2.32
C PHE A 27 -6.40 7.18 3.22
N ASP A 28 -7.35 6.80 4.08
CA ASP A 28 -7.24 5.61 4.94
C ASP A 28 -7.17 4.31 4.13
N ILE A 29 -7.99 4.18 3.07
CA ILE A 29 -7.99 3.04 2.15
C ILE A 29 -6.62 2.92 1.48
N ILE A 30 -6.02 4.03 1.05
CA ILE A 30 -4.68 4.05 0.44
C ILE A 30 -3.63 3.63 1.46
N MET A 31 -3.69 4.15 2.68
CA MET A 31 -2.75 3.77 3.73
C MET A 31 -2.84 2.28 4.07
N ASP A 32 -4.04 1.69 4.07
CA ASP A 32 -4.21 0.25 4.30
C ASP A 32 -3.71 -0.61 3.13
N ARG A 33 -3.86 -0.14 1.88
CA ARG A 33 -3.23 -0.80 0.72
C ARG A 33 -1.70 -0.76 0.80
N ILE A 34 -1.13 0.40 1.17
CA ILE A 34 0.33 0.55 1.35
C ILE A 34 0.84 -0.39 2.44
N LYS A 35 0.16 -0.45 3.60
CA LYS A 35 0.52 -1.38 4.68
C LYS A 35 0.44 -2.84 4.21
N THR A 36 -0.64 -3.22 3.53
CA THR A 36 -0.84 -4.58 3.01
C THR A 36 0.28 -4.97 2.03
N PHE A 37 0.70 -4.02 1.21
CA PHE A 37 1.81 -4.21 0.28
C PHE A 37 3.15 -4.36 1.00
N LEU A 38 3.48 -3.46 1.94
CA LEU A 38 4.80 -3.38 2.56
C LEU A 38 5.02 -4.33 3.73
N LEU A 39 3.98 -4.65 4.51
CA LEU A 39 4.12 -5.40 5.77
C LEU A 39 4.84 -6.75 5.58
N PRO A 40 4.50 -7.60 4.59
CA PRO A 40 5.18 -8.88 4.41
C PRO A 40 6.66 -8.74 4.04
N ILE A 41 7.02 -7.67 3.31
CA ILE A 41 8.42 -7.38 2.96
C ILE A 41 9.18 -6.93 4.21
N TYR A 42 8.59 -5.99 4.95
CA TYR A 42 9.16 -5.48 6.20
C TYR A 42 9.44 -6.60 7.20
N GLU A 43 8.49 -7.52 7.40
CA GLU A 43 8.65 -8.68 8.29
C GLU A 43 9.78 -9.61 7.86
N LYS A 44 9.98 -9.81 6.54
CA LYS A 44 11.11 -10.62 6.05
C LYS A 44 12.46 -9.94 6.25
N ILE A 45 12.53 -8.62 6.07
CA ILE A 45 13.74 -7.85 6.37
C ILE A 45 14.13 -7.99 7.85
N LEU A 46 13.15 -7.85 8.77
CA LEU A 46 13.40 -8.02 10.20
C LEU A 46 13.95 -9.41 10.54
N LYS A 47 13.49 -10.44 9.84
CA LYS A 47 13.93 -11.83 10.01
C LYS A 47 15.20 -12.18 9.23
N ARG A 48 15.73 -11.24 8.43
CA ARG A 48 16.85 -11.46 7.49
C ARG A 48 16.58 -12.62 6.52
N GLU A 49 15.34 -12.76 6.10
CA GLU A 49 14.89 -13.79 5.16
C GLU A 49 14.64 -13.19 3.77
N GLU A 50 14.83 -13.98 2.73
CA GLU A 50 14.50 -13.58 1.36
C GLU A 50 12.97 -13.56 1.14
N PHE A 51 12.51 -12.66 0.25
CA PHE A 51 11.10 -12.50 -0.08
C PHE A 51 10.83 -12.81 -1.56
N PHE A 52 10.53 -14.08 -1.86
CA PHE A 52 10.26 -14.57 -3.22
C PHE A 52 8.77 -14.60 -3.57
N LYS A 53 8.09 -13.46 -3.47
CA LYS A 53 6.69 -13.33 -3.89
C LYS A 53 6.54 -12.27 -4.98
N LYS A 54 5.48 -12.39 -5.77
CA LYS A 54 5.08 -11.39 -6.77
C LYS A 54 3.80 -10.72 -6.32
N TRP A 55 3.72 -9.40 -6.50
CA TRP A 55 2.50 -8.67 -6.25
C TRP A 55 1.49 -8.88 -7.38
N ASP A 56 0.27 -9.27 -7.03
CA ASP A 56 -0.86 -9.35 -7.95
C ASP A 56 -1.74 -8.11 -7.74
N ASN A 57 -1.64 -7.14 -8.65
CA ASN A 57 -2.41 -5.90 -8.62
C ASN A 57 -3.93 -6.13 -8.64
N ASN A 58 -4.39 -7.17 -9.34
CA ASN A 58 -5.82 -7.45 -9.47
C ASN A 58 -6.40 -8.05 -8.18
N LYS A 59 -5.58 -8.81 -7.45
CA LYS A 59 -5.99 -9.44 -6.17
C LYS A 59 -5.61 -8.64 -4.94
N GLY A 60 -4.82 -7.57 -5.09
CA GLY A 60 -4.33 -6.76 -3.98
C GLY A 60 -3.52 -7.56 -2.95
N ARG A 61 -2.77 -8.58 -3.39
CA ARG A 61 -1.98 -9.43 -2.48
C ARG A 61 -0.75 -10.04 -3.13
N TRP A 62 0.18 -10.45 -2.29
CA TRP A 62 1.35 -11.22 -2.69
C TRP A 62 0.99 -12.67 -3.00
N ILE A 63 1.40 -13.15 -4.17
CA ILE A 63 1.27 -14.55 -4.61
C ILE A 63 2.65 -15.22 -4.67
N LYS A 64 2.70 -16.55 -4.54
CA LYS A 64 3.95 -17.31 -4.69
C LYS A 64 4.53 -17.05 -6.09
N PHE A 65 5.82 -16.78 -6.16
CA PHE A 65 6.52 -16.76 -7.43
C PHE A 65 6.64 -18.20 -7.93
N ILE A 66 6.02 -18.52 -9.06
CA ILE A 66 6.19 -19.82 -9.73
C ILE A 66 7.11 -19.56 -10.91
N GLN A 67 8.36 -20.03 -10.82
CA GLN A 67 9.20 -20.20 -12.02
C GLN A 67 8.61 -21.34 -12.83
N ARG A 68 8.31 -21.07 -14.11
CA ARG A 68 8.05 -22.09 -15.12
C ARG A 68 9.36 -22.45 -15.79
#